data_AF-A0A8C9HIE8-F1
#
_entry.id   AF-A0A8C9HIE8-F1
#
_cell.length_a   1.000
_cell.length_b   1.000
_cell.length_c   1.000
_cell.angle_alpha   90.00
_cell.angle_beta   90.00
_cell.angle_gamma   90.00
#
_symmetry.space_group_name_H-M   'P 1'
#
loop_
_entity.id
_entity.type
_entity.pdbx_description
1 polymer ?
#
loop_
_entity_poly.entity_id
_entity_poly.type
_entity_poly.pdbx_seq_one_letter_code
_entity_poly.pdbx_strand_id
1 'polypeptide(L)'
;MAAEDELPLPRLPELFETGKQLLDEVEVATEPAGSRIVQEKVFKGLDLLEKAAEMLLQLDLFSRNEDLEEIASTDLKYLLVPAFQGALTMKQVNPSKRLDHLQQAREHFINYLTQCHCYHVAEFELPKTKNNSAENHTANSSMAYPSLVAMASQRQAKIERYKQKKELEHRLSAMKSAVESGQADDERVREYYHLHLQRWIDTSLEEIESIDQEIKILRERDSSREASNSNSSRQERPPVKPFILTRNTAQAKVFGAGYPSLATMTVSDWYEQHRKHGALPDQGIAKATPEEFKKAAQQQEEQEEKEEEDDEQTLHRAREWDDWKDTHPRGYGNRQNMG
;
A
#
# COMPACT_ATOMS: atom_id res chain seq x y z
N MET A 1 -31.10 37.38 -29.51
CA MET A 1 -30.97 36.04 -28.88
C MET A 1 -31.09 34.99 -29.96
N ALA A 2 -30.12 34.92 -30.88
CA ALA A 2 -30.19 34.04 -32.06
C ALA A 2 -28.76 33.67 -32.50
N ALA A 3 -27.99 33.08 -31.58
CA ALA A 3 -26.63 32.60 -31.86
C ALA A 3 -26.21 31.40 -30.96
N GLU A 4 -27.17 30.65 -30.42
CA GLU A 4 -26.90 29.39 -29.69
C GLU A 4 -27.28 28.14 -30.50
N ASP A 5 -27.73 28.29 -31.75
CA ASP A 5 -28.44 27.23 -32.50
C ASP A 5 -27.64 26.61 -33.66
N GLU A 6 -26.30 26.61 -33.64
CA GLU A 6 -25.51 26.17 -34.82
C GLU A 6 -24.38 25.16 -34.57
N LEU A 7 -24.37 24.46 -33.44
CA LEU A 7 -23.57 23.23 -33.33
C LEU A 7 -24.45 22.10 -32.77
N PRO A 8 -24.64 20.99 -33.52
CA PRO A 8 -25.38 19.85 -32.99
C PRO A 8 -24.65 19.35 -31.74
N LEU A 9 -25.38 19.27 -30.62
CA LEU A 9 -24.85 18.71 -29.39
C LEU A 9 -24.40 17.26 -29.64
N PRO A 10 -23.27 16.82 -29.04
CA PRO A 10 -22.76 15.47 -29.24
C PRO A 10 -23.79 14.42 -28.82
N ARG A 11 -23.89 13.34 -29.58
CA ARG A 11 -24.85 12.26 -29.27
C ARG A 11 -24.32 11.36 -28.15
N LEU A 12 -25.22 10.66 -27.45
CA LEU A 12 -24.86 9.72 -26.38
C LEU A 12 -23.74 8.71 -26.75
N PRO A 13 -23.77 8.05 -27.92
CA PRO A 13 -22.67 7.18 -28.32
C PRO A 13 -21.33 7.92 -28.44
N GLU A 14 -21.32 9.13 -28.99
CA GLU A 14 -20.10 9.94 -29.18
C GLU A 14 -19.54 10.40 -27.83
N LEU A 15 -20.41 10.84 -26.91
CA LEU A 15 -20.03 11.21 -25.54
C LEU A 15 -19.37 10.04 -24.82
N PHE A 16 -20.01 8.86 -24.87
CA PHE A 16 -19.51 7.65 -24.23
C PHE A 16 -18.16 7.20 -24.81
N GLU A 17 -18.05 7.06 -26.14
CA GLU A 17 -16.83 6.59 -26.77
C GLU A 17 -15.68 7.58 -26.56
N THR A 18 -15.94 8.89 -26.63
CA THR A 18 -14.91 9.91 -26.38
C THR A 18 -14.48 9.90 -24.91
N GLY A 19 -15.42 9.78 -23.97
CA GLY A 19 -15.12 9.67 -22.54
C GLY A 19 -14.27 8.43 -22.22
N LYS A 20 -14.63 7.28 -22.80
CA LYS A 20 -13.86 6.03 -22.70
C LYS A 20 -12.45 6.17 -23.29
N GLN A 21 -12.31 6.75 -24.48
CA GLN A 21 -11.01 6.98 -25.11
C GLN A 21 -10.10 7.87 -24.24
N LEU A 22 -10.65 8.94 -23.66
CA LEU A 22 -9.88 9.81 -22.77
C LEU A 22 -9.44 9.08 -21.50
N LEU A 23 -10.27 8.20 -20.93
CA LEU A 23 -9.88 7.35 -19.82
C LEU A 23 -8.74 6.39 -20.23
N ASP A 24 -8.92 5.67 -21.34
CA ASP A 24 -7.91 4.73 -21.88
C ASP A 24 -6.56 5.47 -22.09
N GLU A 25 -6.58 6.68 -22.66
CA GLU A 25 -5.39 7.52 -22.87
C GLU A 25 -4.74 7.99 -21.56
N VAL A 26 -5.53 8.32 -20.54
CA VAL A 26 -5.03 8.76 -19.23
C VAL A 26 -4.42 7.58 -18.45
N GLU A 27 -4.97 6.37 -18.59
CA GLU A 27 -4.43 5.18 -17.94
C GLU A 27 -3.07 4.76 -18.47
N VAL A 28 -2.82 4.95 -19.77
CA VAL A 28 -1.53 4.61 -20.42
C VAL A 28 -0.58 5.80 -20.58
N ALA A 29 -0.95 6.99 -20.09
CA ALA A 29 -0.16 8.20 -20.22
C ALA A 29 1.24 8.00 -19.59
N THR A 30 2.28 8.42 -20.32
CA THR A 30 3.68 8.34 -19.84
C THR A 30 4.11 9.62 -19.13
N GLU A 31 3.36 10.70 -19.35
CA GLU A 31 3.54 11.99 -18.72
C GLU A 31 3.15 11.95 -17.24
N PRO A 32 3.67 12.86 -16.41
CA PRO A 32 3.28 12.94 -15.01
C PRO A 32 1.76 13.11 -14.86
N ALA A 33 1.15 12.37 -13.93
CA ALA A 33 -0.30 12.40 -13.71
C ALA A 33 -0.86 13.82 -13.43
N GLY A 34 -0.09 14.65 -12.73
CA GLY A 34 -0.43 16.05 -12.45
C GLY A 34 -0.08 17.04 -13.57
N SER A 35 0.38 16.56 -14.73
CA SER A 35 0.67 17.42 -15.87
C SER A 35 -0.61 18.03 -16.45
N ARG A 36 -0.47 19.23 -17.02
CA ARG A 36 -1.61 19.94 -17.63
C ARG A 36 -2.31 19.12 -18.71
N ILE A 37 -1.54 18.41 -19.55
CA ILE A 37 -2.06 17.60 -20.65
C ILE A 37 -2.95 16.47 -20.12
N VAL A 38 -2.47 15.74 -19.11
CA VAL A 38 -3.23 14.64 -18.50
C VAL A 38 -4.47 15.18 -17.77
N GLN A 39 -4.32 16.24 -16.98
CA GLN A 39 -5.45 16.81 -16.23
C GLN A 39 -6.51 17.42 -17.15
N GLU A 40 -6.15 18.05 -18.27
CA GLU A 40 -7.11 18.54 -19.28
C GLU A 40 -7.92 17.38 -19.88
N LYS A 41 -7.30 16.23 -20.15
CA LYS A 41 -8.01 15.02 -20.60
C LYS A 41 -8.96 14.48 -19.52
N VAL A 42 -8.52 14.46 -18.26
CA VAL A 42 -9.35 14.03 -17.13
C VAL A 42 -10.60 14.90 -16.99
N PHE A 43 -10.44 16.23 -16.99
CA PHE A 43 -11.57 17.17 -16.88
C PHE A 43 -12.52 17.04 -18.07
N LYS A 44 -11.98 16.94 -19.29
CA LYS A 44 -12.80 16.74 -20.49
C LYS A 44 -13.56 15.42 -20.45
N GLY A 45 -12.92 14.33 -20.01
CA GLY A 45 -13.57 13.03 -19.89
C GLY A 45 -14.71 13.04 -18.87
N LEU A 46 -14.51 13.70 -17.71
CA LEU A 46 -15.55 13.86 -16.70
C LEU A 46 -16.76 14.65 -17.24
N ASP A 47 -16.54 15.79 -17.90
CA ASP A 47 -17.61 16.59 -18.51
C ASP A 47 -18.43 15.80 -19.56
N LEU A 48 -17.74 15.00 -20.39
CA LEU A 48 -18.42 14.18 -21.39
C LEU A 48 -19.24 13.04 -20.77
N LEU A 49 -18.71 12.37 -19.73
CA LEU A 49 -19.41 11.30 -19.04
C LEU A 49 -20.54 11.82 -18.14
N GLU A 50 -20.42 13.02 -17.59
CA GLU A 50 -21.50 13.71 -16.88
C GLU A 50 -22.68 13.96 -17.82
N LYS A 51 -22.42 14.54 -19.01
CA LYS A 51 -23.45 14.71 -20.06
C LYS A 51 -24.04 13.38 -20.51
N ALA A 52 -23.21 12.33 -20.66
CA ALA A 52 -23.70 11.00 -21.00
C ALA A 52 -24.64 10.45 -19.91
N ALA A 53 -24.27 10.60 -18.63
CA ALA A 53 -25.11 10.18 -17.51
C ALA A 53 -26.45 10.94 -17.47
N GLU A 54 -26.44 12.25 -17.70
CA GLU A 54 -27.68 13.05 -17.79
C GLU A 54 -28.58 12.57 -18.94
N MET A 55 -28.02 12.28 -20.11
CA MET A 55 -28.79 11.74 -21.23
C MET A 55 -29.35 10.35 -20.93
N LEU A 56 -28.59 9.48 -20.25
CA LEU A 56 -29.06 8.15 -19.84
C LEU A 56 -30.22 8.25 -18.85
N LEU A 57 -30.17 9.20 -17.91
CA LEU A 57 -31.27 9.47 -16.98
C LEU A 57 -32.52 9.98 -17.70
N GLN A 58 -32.37 10.78 -18.77
CA GLN A 58 -33.50 11.28 -19.56
C GLN A 58 -34.12 10.19 -20.45
N LEU A 59 -33.30 9.28 -20.98
CA LEU A 59 -33.75 8.16 -21.79
C LEU A 59 -34.35 7.03 -20.96
N ASP A 60 -34.06 6.99 -19.66
CA ASP A 60 -34.49 5.96 -18.71
C ASP A 60 -34.21 4.53 -19.24
N LEU A 61 -33.02 4.34 -19.85
CA LEU A 61 -32.63 3.06 -20.48
C LEU A 61 -32.50 1.90 -19.50
N PHE A 62 -32.49 2.19 -18.20
CA PHE A 62 -32.19 1.21 -17.16
C PHE A 62 -33.21 1.31 -16.04
N SER A 63 -34.16 0.37 -16.01
CA SER A 63 -35.07 0.23 -14.89
C SER A 63 -34.54 -0.75 -13.84
N ARG A 64 -34.73 -0.43 -12.55
CA ARG A 64 -34.31 -1.29 -11.43
C ARG A 64 -34.99 -2.67 -11.38
N ASN A 65 -36.07 -2.86 -12.13
CA ASN A 65 -36.87 -4.08 -12.13
C ASN A 65 -36.69 -4.92 -13.41
N GLU A 66 -35.76 -4.54 -14.28
CA GLU A 66 -35.47 -5.26 -15.53
C GLU A 66 -34.38 -6.30 -15.31
N ASP A 67 -34.43 -7.38 -16.09
CA ASP A 67 -33.33 -8.34 -16.19
C ASP A 67 -32.28 -7.86 -17.20
N LEU A 68 -31.02 -8.28 -17.01
CA LEU A 68 -29.93 -7.92 -17.93
C LEU A 68 -30.23 -8.32 -19.38
N GLU A 69 -30.99 -9.40 -19.59
CA GLU A 69 -31.42 -9.92 -20.91
C GLU A 69 -32.37 -9.00 -21.66
N GLU A 70 -33.07 -8.10 -20.95
CA GLU A 70 -34.00 -7.15 -21.55
C GLU A 70 -33.29 -5.93 -22.14
N ILE A 71 -32.02 -5.71 -21.77
CA ILE A 71 -31.19 -4.63 -22.29
C ILE A 71 -30.59 -5.02 -23.63
N ALA A 72 -30.73 -4.14 -24.62
CA ALA A 72 -30.10 -4.29 -25.93
C ALA A 72 -28.57 -4.42 -25.82
N SER A 73 -27.98 -5.32 -26.60
CA SER A 73 -26.54 -5.63 -26.56
C SER A 73 -25.65 -4.39 -26.76
N THR A 74 -26.10 -3.41 -27.53
CA THR A 74 -25.40 -2.13 -27.76
C THR A 74 -25.44 -1.18 -26.57
N ASP A 75 -26.45 -1.32 -25.70
CA ASP A 75 -26.74 -0.39 -24.62
C ASP A 75 -26.10 -0.84 -23.30
N LEU A 76 -25.73 -2.11 -23.18
CA LEU A 76 -24.98 -2.67 -22.05
C LEU A 76 -23.74 -1.85 -21.69
N LYS A 77 -23.06 -1.28 -22.67
CA LYS A 77 -21.87 -0.45 -22.45
C LYS A 77 -22.15 0.78 -21.59
N TYR A 78 -23.36 1.33 -21.64
CA TYR A 78 -23.71 2.52 -20.88
C TYR A 78 -23.83 2.26 -19.36
N LEU A 79 -24.00 1.00 -18.94
CA LEU A 79 -23.88 0.62 -17.53
C LEU A 79 -22.48 0.93 -16.95
N LEU A 80 -21.46 1.08 -17.79
CA LEU A 80 -20.08 1.40 -17.37
C LEU A 80 -19.86 2.88 -17.04
N VAL A 81 -20.80 3.77 -17.39
CA VAL A 81 -20.62 5.22 -17.23
C VAL A 81 -20.24 5.60 -15.79
N PRO A 82 -20.93 5.12 -14.74
CA PRO A 82 -20.55 5.49 -13.38
C PRO A 82 -19.19 4.91 -12.97
N ALA A 83 -18.80 3.72 -13.46
CA ALA A 83 -17.47 3.18 -13.20
C ALA A 83 -16.36 4.06 -13.83
N PHE A 84 -16.56 4.52 -15.06
CA PHE A 84 -15.62 5.42 -15.73
C PHE A 84 -15.55 6.79 -15.06
N GLN A 85 -16.67 7.34 -14.58
CA GLN A 85 -16.68 8.57 -13.78
C GLN A 85 -15.85 8.39 -12.50
N GLY A 86 -16.02 7.27 -11.79
CA GLY A 86 -15.22 6.94 -10.61
C GLY A 86 -13.73 6.85 -10.93
N ALA A 87 -13.36 6.14 -12.00
CA ALA A 87 -11.99 5.98 -12.44
C ALA A 87 -11.32 7.31 -12.80
N LEU A 88 -11.96 8.16 -13.62
CA LEU A 88 -11.45 9.49 -13.97
C LEU A 88 -11.37 10.42 -12.76
N THR A 89 -12.35 10.35 -11.85
CA THR A 89 -12.33 11.13 -10.62
C THR A 89 -11.08 10.82 -9.79
N MET A 90 -10.67 9.55 -9.74
CA MET A 90 -9.45 9.12 -9.07
C MET A 90 -8.16 9.65 -9.72
N LYS A 91 -8.19 10.01 -11.01
CA LYS A 91 -7.05 10.59 -11.74
C LYS A 91 -6.89 12.10 -11.52
N GLN A 92 -7.83 12.78 -10.87
CA GLN A 92 -7.71 14.21 -10.57
C GLN A 92 -6.62 14.49 -9.52
N VAL A 93 -5.69 15.38 -9.85
CA VAL A 93 -4.58 15.76 -8.97
C VAL A 93 -4.83 17.15 -8.39
N ASN A 94 -5.48 17.19 -7.22
CA ASN A 94 -5.62 18.39 -6.42
C ASN A 94 -5.58 18.04 -4.92
N PRO A 95 -4.43 18.19 -4.23
CA PRO A 95 -4.30 17.79 -2.82
C PRO A 95 -5.29 18.47 -1.88
N SER A 96 -5.70 19.71 -2.17
CA SER A 96 -6.66 20.46 -1.34
C SER A 96 -8.08 19.90 -1.42
N LYS A 97 -8.43 19.27 -2.55
CA LYS A 97 -9.75 18.67 -2.81
C LYS A 97 -9.71 17.14 -2.79
N ARG A 98 -8.59 16.51 -2.42
CA ARG A 98 -8.44 15.05 -2.50
C ARG A 98 -9.53 14.30 -1.75
N LEU A 99 -9.93 14.78 -0.56
CA LEU A 99 -11.02 14.16 0.20
C LEU A 99 -12.36 14.19 -0.54
N ASP A 100 -12.67 15.31 -1.21
CA ASP A 100 -13.88 15.48 -2.03
C ASP A 100 -13.85 14.55 -3.25
N HIS A 101 -12.73 14.49 -3.96
CA HIS A 101 -12.57 13.56 -5.09
C HIS A 101 -12.74 12.10 -4.66
N LEU A 102 -12.20 11.70 -3.50
CA LEU A 102 -12.36 10.35 -2.96
C LEU A 102 -13.83 10.04 -2.62
N GLN A 103 -14.57 11.00 -2.06
CA GLN A 103 -15.99 10.83 -1.75
C GLN A 103 -16.83 10.70 -3.03
N GLN A 104 -16.58 11.55 -4.02
CA GLN A 104 -17.22 11.49 -5.33
C GLN A 104 -16.93 10.18 -6.06
N ALA A 105 -15.66 9.77 -6.13
CA ALA A 105 -15.27 8.51 -6.76
C ALA A 105 -15.96 7.31 -6.10
N ARG A 106 -16.02 7.30 -4.76
CA ARG A 106 -16.73 6.27 -4.00
C ARG A 106 -18.22 6.22 -4.35
N GLU A 107 -18.87 7.37 -4.49
CA GLU A 107 -20.27 7.44 -4.87
C GLU A 107 -20.51 6.88 -6.28
N HIS A 108 -19.68 7.28 -7.24
CA HIS A 108 -19.73 6.75 -8.61
C HIS A 108 -19.56 5.22 -8.66
N PHE A 109 -18.57 4.67 -7.93
CA PHE A 109 -18.38 3.22 -7.87
C PHE A 109 -19.53 2.49 -7.15
N ILE A 110 -20.10 3.07 -6.09
CA ILE A 110 -21.28 2.50 -5.42
C ILE A 110 -22.50 2.52 -6.35
N ASN A 111 -22.72 3.59 -7.10
CA ASN A 111 -23.80 3.68 -8.08
C ASN A 111 -23.68 2.59 -9.15
N TYR A 112 -22.46 2.42 -9.69
CA TYR A 112 -22.13 1.35 -10.62
C TYR A 112 -22.44 -0.05 -10.05
N LEU A 113 -21.89 -0.37 -8.86
CA LEU A 113 -22.09 -1.66 -8.22
C LEU A 113 -23.55 -1.90 -7.87
N THR A 114 -24.28 -0.88 -7.43
CA THR A 114 -25.71 -1.00 -7.13
C THR A 114 -26.49 -1.39 -8.38
N GLN A 115 -26.19 -0.76 -9.51
CA GLN A 115 -26.83 -1.06 -10.79
C GLN A 115 -26.49 -2.47 -11.27
N CYS A 116 -25.21 -2.86 -11.24
CA CYS A 116 -24.79 -4.23 -11.60
C CYS A 116 -25.40 -5.30 -10.68
N HIS A 117 -25.61 -4.99 -9.40
CA HIS A 117 -26.27 -5.90 -8.46
C HIS A 117 -27.77 -6.04 -8.78
N CYS A 118 -28.47 -4.94 -9.11
CA CYS A 118 -29.88 -5.00 -9.53
C CYS A 118 -30.08 -5.89 -10.77
N TYR A 119 -29.14 -5.80 -11.73
CA TYR A 119 -29.17 -6.60 -12.96
C TYR A 119 -28.53 -7.99 -12.83
N HIS A 120 -28.08 -8.39 -11.64
CA HIS A 120 -27.45 -9.69 -11.39
C HIS A 120 -26.29 -10.04 -12.34
N VAL A 121 -25.47 -9.04 -12.70
CA VAL A 121 -24.33 -9.20 -13.63
C VAL A 121 -23.29 -10.20 -13.11
N ALA A 122 -23.09 -10.23 -11.80
CA ALA A 122 -22.22 -11.18 -11.11
C ALA A 122 -22.67 -11.34 -9.65
N GLU A 123 -22.27 -12.44 -9.01
CA GLU A 123 -22.46 -12.63 -7.57
C GLU A 123 -21.36 -11.91 -6.79
N PHE A 124 -21.71 -10.85 -6.05
CA PHE A 124 -20.80 -10.13 -5.18
C PHE A 124 -21.55 -9.43 -4.04
N GLU A 125 -20.82 -9.05 -2.99
CA GLU A 125 -21.37 -8.28 -1.86
C GLU A 125 -21.24 -6.78 -2.11
N LEU A 126 -22.36 -6.05 -1.99
CA LEU A 126 -22.38 -4.60 -2.05
C LEU A 126 -21.63 -3.98 -0.86
N PRO A 127 -20.62 -3.10 -1.10
CA PRO A 127 -19.95 -2.41 -0.02
C PRO A 127 -20.90 -1.53 0.77
N LYS A 128 -20.74 -1.49 2.10
CA LYS A 128 -21.66 -0.76 3.00
C LYS A 128 -21.68 0.74 2.66
N THR A 129 -22.87 1.28 2.42
CA THR A 129 -23.12 2.72 2.36
C THR A 129 -23.27 3.24 3.79
N LYS A 130 -22.55 4.31 4.16
CA LYS A 130 -22.52 4.88 5.53
C LYS A 130 -23.89 5.20 6.13
N ASN A 131 -24.97 5.22 5.35
CA ASN A 131 -26.32 5.56 5.81
C ASN A 131 -27.12 4.38 6.39
N ASN A 132 -26.63 3.13 6.31
CA ASN A 132 -27.33 1.95 6.85
C ASN A 132 -26.57 1.24 7.98
N SER A 133 -25.90 1.98 8.87
CA SER A 133 -25.32 1.39 10.08
C SER A 133 -25.57 2.24 11.33
N ALA A 134 -26.85 2.43 11.66
CA ALA A 134 -27.22 2.30 13.07
C ALA A 134 -27.24 0.78 13.34
N GLU A 135 -26.53 0.35 14.38
CA GLU A 135 -26.32 -1.06 14.74
C GLU A 135 -25.31 -1.80 13.85
N ASN A 136 -24.03 -1.58 14.12
CA ASN A 136 -23.09 -2.69 14.39
C ASN A 136 -21.83 -2.09 15.03
N HIS A 137 -21.93 -1.78 16.31
CA HIS A 137 -20.78 -1.88 17.21
C HIS A 137 -20.45 -3.37 17.36
N THR A 138 -20.04 -4.03 16.28
CA THR A 138 -19.36 -5.31 16.39
C THR A 138 -17.95 -4.97 16.82
N ALA A 139 -17.74 -5.23 18.10
CA ALA A 139 -16.50 -5.09 18.85
C ALA A 139 -15.26 -5.19 17.96
N ASN A 140 -14.35 -4.23 18.17
CA ASN A 140 -12.92 -4.41 17.92
C ASN A 140 -12.53 -5.83 18.34
N SER A 141 -12.44 -6.72 17.36
CA SER A 141 -11.94 -8.07 17.60
C SER A 141 -10.46 -7.92 17.88
N SER A 142 -10.09 -8.43 19.05
CA SER A 142 -8.75 -8.50 19.61
C SER A 142 -7.68 -8.82 18.56
N MET A 143 -6.45 -8.36 18.81
CA MET A 143 -5.21 -8.88 18.22
C MET A 143 -5.05 -10.38 18.48
N ALA A 144 -5.84 -11.20 17.78
CA ALA A 144 -5.59 -12.61 17.59
C ALA A 144 -4.77 -12.68 16.29
N TYR A 145 -3.51 -13.10 16.40
CA TYR A 145 -2.69 -13.40 15.24
C TYR A 145 -3.51 -14.28 14.28
N PRO A 146 -3.65 -13.89 13.00
CA PRO A 146 -4.37 -14.72 12.05
C PRO A 146 -3.75 -16.12 12.05
N SER A 147 -4.58 -17.14 12.28
CA SER A 147 -4.16 -18.54 12.17
C SER A 147 -3.46 -18.75 10.82
N LEU A 148 -2.40 -19.57 10.77
CA LEU A 148 -1.69 -19.89 9.53
C LEU A 148 -2.64 -20.37 8.42
N VAL A 149 -3.74 -21.05 8.82
CA VAL A 149 -4.83 -21.46 7.93
C VAL A 149 -5.58 -20.26 7.37
N ALA A 150 -5.94 -19.27 8.21
CA ALA A 150 -6.60 -18.05 7.76
C ALA A 150 -5.72 -17.23 6.81
N MET A 151 -4.40 -17.16 7.08
CA MET A 151 -3.44 -16.51 6.17
C MET A 151 -3.32 -17.26 4.84
N ALA A 152 -3.28 -18.59 4.86
CA ALA A 152 -3.24 -19.42 3.65
C ALA A 152 -4.52 -19.25 2.81
N SER A 153 -5.70 -19.26 3.45
CA SER A 153 -6.98 -19.03 2.79
C SER A 153 -7.07 -17.62 2.19
N GLN A 154 -6.64 -16.58 2.91
CA GLN A 154 -6.62 -15.20 2.39
C GLN A 154 -5.69 -15.06 1.19
N ARG A 155 -4.50 -15.67 1.26
CA ARG A 155 -3.57 -15.70 0.14
C ARG A 155 -4.17 -16.43 -1.06
N GLN A 156 -4.80 -17.59 -0.84
CA GLN A 156 -5.40 -18.39 -1.90
C GLN A 156 -6.54 -17.64 -2.61
N ALA A 157 -7.42 -16.99 -1.85
CA ALA A 157 -8.49 -16.16 -2.41
C ALA A 157 -7.93 -15.02 -3.29
N LYS A 158 -6.83 -14.39 -2.88
CA LYS A 158 -6.16 -13.34 -3.67
C LYS A 158 -5.56 -13.90 -4.96
N ILE A 159 -4.98 -15.10 -4.93
CA ILE A 159 -4.45 -15.78 -6.12
C ILE A 159 -5.58 -16.12 -7.09
N GLU A 160 -6.71 -16.62 -6.58
CA GLU A 160 -7.88 -16.96 -7.39
C GLU A 160 -8.48 -15.73 -8.06
N ARG A 161 -8.69 -14.64 -7.32
CA ARG A 161 -9.15 -13.35 -7.88
C ARG A 161 -8.20 -12.84 -8.96
N TYR A 162 -6.88 -12.89 -8.72
CA TYR A 162 -5.90 -12.48 -9.72
C TYR A 162 -5.96 -13.34 -10.99
N LYS A 163 -6.14 -14.66 -10.86
CA LYS A 163 -6.30 -15.56 -12.01
C LYS A 163 -7.58 -15.27 -12.80
N GLN A 164 -8.70 -15.04 -12.10
CA GLN A 164 -9.98 -14.67 -12.72
C GLN A 164 -9.85 -13.35 -13.48
N LYS A 165 -9.30 -12.30 -12.85
CA LYS A 165 -9.04 -11.01 -13.50
C LYS A 165 -8.19 -11.15 -14.76
N LYS A 166 -7.12 -11.95 -14.70
CA LYS A 166 -6.23 -12.19 -15.84
C LYS A 166 -6.92 -12.93 -16.99
N GLU A 167 -7.76 -13.92 -16.68
CA GLU A 167 -8.55 -14.64 -17.68
C GLU A 167 -9.59 -13.74 -18.35
N LEU A 168 -10.28 -12.89 -17.56
CA LEU A 168 -11.22 -11.89 -18.08
C LEU A 168 -10.51 -10.91 -19.04
N GLU A 169 -9.36 -10.37 -18.64
CA GLU A 169 -8.56 -9.46 -19.48
C GLU A 169 -8.09 -10.12 -20.77
N HIS A 170 -7.65 -11.38 -20.70
CA HIS A 170 -7.26 -12.15 -21.88
C HIS A 170 -8.43 -12.31 -22.86
N ARG A 171 -9.62 -12.73 -22.39
CA ARG A 171 -10.81 -12.87 -23.23
C ARG A 171 -11.26 -11.55 -23.85
N LEU A 172 -11.28 -10.47 -23.06
CA LEU A 172 -11.60 -9.13 -23.56
C LEU A 172 -10.63 -8.70 -24.67
N SER A 173 -9.33 -8.95 -24.50
CA SER A 173 -8.33 -8.61 -25.52
C SER A 173 -8.53 -9.38 -26.83
N ALA A 174 -8.93 -10.66 -26.75
CA ALA A 174 -9.19 -11.50 -27.91
C ALA A 174 -10.42 -11.05 -28.71
N MET A 175 -11.47 -10.56 -28.02
CA MET A 175 -12.73 -10.15 -28.66
C MET A 175 -12.76 -8.69 -29.11
N LYS A 176 -11.90 -7.83 -28.53
CA LYS A 176 -11.90 -6.37 -28.75
C LYS A 176 -11.95 -5.97 -30.22
N SER A 177 -11.03 -6.49 -31.04
CA SER A 177 -10.93 -6.10 -32.46
C SER A 177 -12.17 -6.51 -33.27
N ALA A 178 -12.79 -7.65 -32.96
CA ALA A 178 -13.96 -8.13 -33.69
C ALA A 178 -15.21 -7.30 -33.35
N VAL A 179 -15.38 -6.94 -32.08
CA VAL A 179 -16.51 -6.13 -31.61
C VAL A 179 -16.38 -4.67 -32.08
N GLU A 180 -15.22 -4.04 -31.91
CA GLU A 180 -15.01 -2.64 -32.30
C GLU A 180 -15.06 -2.43 -33.82
N SER A 181 -14.74 -3.44 -34.63
CA SER A 181 -14.86 -3.38 -36.10
C SER A 181 -16.25 -3.74 -36.63
N GLY A 182 -17.19 -4.10 -35.75
CA GLY A 182 -18.56 -4.50 -36.13
C GLY A 182 -18.62 -5.85 -36.86
N GLN A 183 -17.58 -6.69 -36.74
CA GLN A 183 -17.52 -8.03 -37.35
C GLN A 183 -18.08 -9.12 -36.45
N ALA A 184 -18.24 -8.84 -35.15
CA ALA A 184 -18.84 -9.73 -34.18
C ALA A 184 -20.36 -9.82 -34.37
N ASP A 185 -20.91 -11.02 -34.19
CA ASP A 185 -22.35 -11.22 -34.04
C ASP A 185 -22.86 -10.66 -32.69
N ASP A 186 -24.19 -10.55 -32.56
CA ASP A 186 -24.81 -9.95 -31.37
C ASP A 186 -24.46 -10.72 -30.08
N GLU A 187 -24.36 -12.05 -30.14
CA GLU A 187 -23.98 -12.89 -28.99
C GLU A 187 -22.58 -12.55 -28.48
N ARG A 188 -21.61 -12.42 -29.40
CA ARG A 188 -20.23 -12.04 -29.06
C ARG A 188 -20.13 -10.60 -28.57
N VAL A 189 -20.92 -9.66 -29.13
CA VAL A 189 -21.00 -8.27 -28.64
C VAL A 189 -21.53 -8.24 -27.21
N ARG A 190 -22.59 -9.00 -26.94
CA ARG A 190 -23.19 -9.12 -25.62
C ARG A 190 -22.24 -9.73 -24.61
N GLU A 191 -21.57 -10.83 -24.96
CA GLU A 191 -20.55 -11.49 -24.13
C GLU A 191 -19.40 -10.52 -23.80
N TYR A 192 -18.94 -9.76 -24.79
CA TYR A 192 -17.88 -8.77 -24.60
C TYR A 192 -18.24 -7.69 -23.57
N TYR A 193 -19.44 -7.10 -23.67
CA TYR A 193 -19.86 -6.10 -22.69
C TYR A 193 -20.17 -6.71 -21.32
N HIS A 194 -20.71 -7.92 -21.26
CA HIS A 194 -20.89 -8.66 -20.01
C HIS A 194 -19.56 -8.85 -19.26
N LEU A 195 -18.51 -9.30 -19.97
CA LEU A 195 -17.18 -9.46 -19.38
C LEU A 195 -16.55 -8.12 -18.95
N HIS A 196 -16.81 -7.03 -19.69
CA HIS A 196 -16.39 -5.69 -19.27
C HIS A 196 -17.06 -5.29 -17.96
N LEU A 197 -18.36 -5.53 -17.82
CA LEU A 197 -19.06 -5.25 -16.57
C LEU A 197 -18.47 -6.07 -15.42
N GLN A 198 -18.22 -7.36 -15.61
CA GLN A 198 -17.57 -8.18 -14.57
C GLN A 198 -16.19 -7.65 -14.17
N ARG A 199 -15.34 -7.29 -15.14
CA ARG A 199 -14.03 -6.68 -14.88
C ARG A 199 -14.17 -5.37 -14.07
N TRP A 200 -15.15 -4.54 -14.39
CA TRP A 200 -15.36 -3.27 -13.71
C TRP A 200 -15.98 -3.44 -12.33
N ILE A 201 -16.73 -4.52 -12.05
CA ILE A 201 -17.17 -4.89 -10.70
C ILE A 201 -15.94 -5.15 -9.82
N ASP A 202 -15.04 -6.04 -10.27
CA ASP A 202 -13.81 -6.35 -9.55
C ASP A 202 -12.97 -5.08 -9.30
N THR A 203 -12.79 -4.26 -10.34
CA THR A 203 -12.03 -3.01 -10.25
C THR A 203 -12.67 -2.03 -9.26
N SER A 204 -14.00 -1.88 -9.29
CA SER A 204 -14.71 -0.96 -8.40
C SER A 204 -14.65 -1.39 -6.94
N LEU A 205 -14.70 -2.69 -6.66
CA LEU A 205 -14.53 -3.24 -5.31
C LEU A 205 -13.11 -2.96 -4.78
N GLU A 206 -12.08 -3.22 -5.58
CA GLU A 206 -10.67 -2.92 -5.24
C GLU A 206 -10.47 -1.42 -4.97
N GLU A 207 -11.03 -0.56 -5.82
CA GLU A 207 -10.93 0.90 -5.67
C GLU A 207 -11.67 1.39 -4.42
N ILE A 208 -12.86 0.88 -4.10
CA ILE A 208 -13.58 1.27 -2.87
C ILE A 208 -12.78 0.89 -1.61
N GLU A 209 -12.15 -0.28 -1.57
CA GLU A 209 -11.29 -0.67 -0.45
C GLU A 209 -10.10 0.29 -0.29
N SER A 210 -9.47 0.67 -1.41
CA SER A 210 -8.37 1.65 -1.44
C SER A 210 -8.82 3.05 -0.99
N ILE A 211 -9.95 3.51 -1.51
CA ILE A 211 -10.55 4.81 -1.18
C ILE A 211 -10.90 4.89 0.31
N ASP A 212 -11.54 3.86 0.87
CA ASP A 212 -11.95 3.87 2.27
C ASP A 212 -10.73 3.92 3.22
N GLN A 213 -9.63 3.26 2.87
CA GLN A 213 -8.35 3.35 3.60
C GLN A 213 -7.75 4.77 3.51
N GLU A 214 -7.72 5.37 2.32
CA GLU A 214 -7.17 6.71 2.14
C GLU A 214 -8.01 7.78 2.85
N ILE A 215 -9.34 7.70 2.76
CA ILE A 215 -10.27 8.59 3.48
C ILE A 215 -10.00 8.53 4.99
N LYS A 216 -9.78 7.33 5.54
CA LYS A 216 -9.48 7.16 6.96
C LYS A 216 -8.19 7.91 7.34
N ILE A 217 -7.12 7.74 6.58
CA ILE A 217 -5.83 8.40 6.82
C ILE A 217 -5.96 9.94 6.75
N LEU A 218 -6.66 10.45 5.74
CA LEU A 218 -6.83 11.90 5.55
C LEU A 218 -7.62 12.54 6.72
N ARG A 219 -8.66 11.84 7.21
CA ARG A 219 -9.44 12.31 8.37
C ARG A 219 -8.63 12.30 9.66
N GLU A 220 -7.84 11.25 9.91
CA GLU A 220 -6.97 11.15 11.09
C GLU A 220 -5.87 12.23 11.07
N ARG A 221 -5.32 12.54 9.89
CA ARG A 221 -4.36 13.64 9.70
C ARG A 221 -4.98 14.98 10.07
N ASP A 222 -6.17 15.29 9.56
CA ASP A 222 -6.80 16.59 9.79
C ASP A 222 -7.23 16.75 11.25
N SER A 223 -7.77 15.70 11.87
CA SER A 223 -8.06 15.66 13.32
C SER A 223 -6.81 15.88 14.17
N SER A 224 -5.68 15.29 13.78
CA SER A 224 -4.39 15.46 14.48
C SER A 224 -3.82 16.87 14.32
N ARG A 225 -4.02 17.52 13.16
CA ARG A 225 -3.62 18.93 12.93
C ARG A 225 -4.47 19.89 13.75
N GLU A 226 -5.77 19.65 13.87
CA GLU A 226 -6.66 20.45 14.71
C GLU A 226 -6.29 20.34 16.19
N ALA A 227 -6.04 19.12 16.68
CA ALA A 227 -5.62 18.88 18.06
C ALA A 227 -4.23 19.46 18.41
N SER A 228 -3.33 19.58 17.42
CA SER A 228 -2.00 20.18 17.62
C SER A 228 -2.00 21.71 17.54
N ASN A 229 -2.93 22.31 16.79
CA ASN A 229 -3.15 23.76 16.79
C ASN A 229 -3.76 24.27 18.11
N SER A 230 -4.51 23.44 18.85
CA SER A 230 -5.02 23.78 20.18
C SER A 230 -4.01 23.57 21.33
N ASN A 231 -2.95 22.78 21.12
CA ASN A 231 -1.93 22.44 22.14
C ASN A 231 -0.59 23.16 21.90
N SER A 232 -0.61 24.44 21.54
CA SER A 232 0.61 25.22 21.28
C SER A 232 1.39 25.66 22.53
N SER A 233 1.28 24.96 23.67
CA SER A 233 2.35 24.97 24.66
C SER A 233 3.30 23.83 24.33
N ARG A 234 4.26 24.10 23.44
CA ARG A 234 5.42 23.22 23.19
C ARG A 234 6.08 22.95 24.55
N GLN A 235 5.75 21.83 25.20
CA GLN A 235 6.57 21.34 26.28
C GLN A 235 7.91 20.96 25.66
N GLU A 236 8.96 21.70 26.00
CA GLU A 236 10.33 21.33 25.65
C GLU A 236 10.55 19.90 26.13
N ARG A 237 10.60 18.96 25.17
CA ARG A 237 10.96 17.59 25.48
C ARG A 237 12.38 17.63 26.05
N PRO A 238 12.64 17.04 27.23
CA PRO A 238 13.98 17.02 27.77
C PRO A 238 14.93 16.39 26.75
N PRO A 239 16.15 16.95 26.58
CA PRO A 239 17.09 16.46 25.58
C PRO A 239 17.37 14.98 25.80
N VAL A 240 17.12 14.18 24.77
CA VAL A 240 17.34 12.73 24.80
C VAL A 240 18.85 12.51 24.84
N LYS A 241 19.35 11.91 25.92
CA LYS A 241 20.76 11.54 26.01
C LYS A 241 21.00 10.34 25.09
N PRO A 242 22.02 10.38 24.21
CA PRO A 242 22.37 9.23 23.40
C PRO A 242 22.82 8.07 24.31
N PHE A 243 22.27 6.87 24.10
CA PHE A 243 22.66 5.66 24.81
C PHE A 243 23.37 4.70 23.85
N ILE A 244 24.33 3.94 24.37
CA ILE A 244 25.03 2.90 23.62
C ILE A 244 24.44 1.55 24.03
N LEU A 245 23.88 0.82 23.07
CA LEU A 245 23.43 -0.55 23.29
C LEU A 245 24.66 -1.48 23.29
N THR A 246 25.02 -2.00 24.45
CA THR A 246 26.19 -2.87 24.64
C THR A 246 25.74 -4.33 24.82
N ARG A 247 26.58 -5.29 24.40
CA ARG A 247 26.23 -6.73 24.41
C ARG A 247 26.22 -7.35 25.81
N ASN A 248 26.97 -6.76 26.74
CA ASN A 248 27.25 -7.36 28.03
C ASN A 248 27.38 -6.29 29.12
N THR A 249 27.06 -6.68 30.35
CA THR A 249 26.94 -5.77 31.51
C THR A 249 28.24 -5.04 31.86
N ALA A 250 29.39 -5.65 31.59
CA ALA A 250 30.70 -5.02 31.75
C ALA A 250 30.90 -3.86 30.77
N GLN A 251 30.57 -4.06 29.49
CA GLN A 251 30.61 -3.01 28.47
C GLN A 251 29.62 -1.88 28.77
N ALA A 252 28.42 -2.22 29.28
CA ALA A 252 27.43 -1.24 29.70
C ALA A 252 27.93 -0.31 30.81
N LYS A 253 28.74 -0.81 31.75
CA LYS A 253 29.31 0.01 32.83
C LYS A 253 30.36 0.99 32.33
N VAL A 254 31.15 0.62 31.32
CA VAL A 254 32.22 1.46 30.77
C VAL A 254 31.68 2.45 29.73
N PHE A 255 30.85 1.96 28.80
CA PHE A 255 30.40 2.71 27.61
C PHE A 255 28.93 3.15 27.69
N GLY A 256 28.12 2.55 28.56
CA GLY A 256 26.69 2.87 28.69
C GLY A 256 26.38 4.15 29.46
N ALA A 257 27.38 4.82 30.05
CA ALA A 257 27.22 6.10 30.75
C ALA A 257 27.03 7.31 29.81
N GLY A 258 27.03 7.08 28.48
CA GLY A 258 26.94 8.14 27.48
C GLY A 258 28.29 8.77 27.15
N TYR A 259 28.34 9.51 26.04
CA TYR A 259 29.57 10.13 25.53
C TYR A 259 29.58 11.64 25.84
N PRO A 260 30.70 12.21 26.32
CA PRO A 260 31.81 11.58 27.04
C PRO A 260 31.42 11.28 28.50
N SER A 261 31.80 10.11 29.03
CA SER A 261 31.67 9.84 30.46
C SER A 261 32.52 10.87 31.22
N LEU A 262 31.87 11.72 32.00
CA LEU A 262 32.55 12.75 32.78
C LEU A 262 33.60 12.08 33.67
N ALA A 263 34.84 12.54 33.59
CA ALA A 263 35.92 12.03 34.44
C ALA A 263 35.49 12.15 35.91
N THR A 264 35.23 11.00 36.54
CA THR A 264 34.63 10.94 37.88
C THR A 264 35.67 11.18 38.98
N MET A 265 36.95 11.21 38.61
CA MET A 265 38.07 11.36 39.53
C MET A 265 39.26 12.01 38.82
N THR A 266 39.95 12.92 39.50
CA THR A 266 41.21 13.52 39.04
C THR A 266 42.39 12.55 39.24
N VAL A 267 43.47 12.77 38.49
CA VAL A 267 44.71 11.97 38.60
C VAL A 267 45.28 11.97 40.02
N SER A 268 45.13 13.09 40.74
CA SER A 268 45.50 13.23 42.15
C SER A 268 44.72 12.27 43.06
N ASP A 269 43.40 12.24 42.87
CA ASP A 269 42.46 11.48 43.70
C ASP A 269 42.65 9.98 43.47
N TRP A 270 42.95 9.58 42.24
CA TRP A 270 43.35 8.21 41.89
C TRP A 270 44.61 7.78 42.66
N TYR A 271 45.62 8.65 42.68
CA TYR A 271 46.90 8.37 43.34
C TYR A 271 46.75 8.27 44.85
N GLU A 272 45.95 9.16 45.44
CA GLU A 272 45.71 9.20 46.87
C GLU A 272 44.88 8.00 47.37
N GLN A 273 43.90 7.56 46.57
CA GLN A 273 43.12 6.36 46.86
C GLN A 273 43.99 5.09 46.81
N HIS A 274 44.82 4.93 45.79
CA HIS A 274 45.72 3.77 45.68
C HIS A 274 46.82 3.77 46.76
N ARG A 275 47.30 4.95 47.18
CA ARG A 275 48.21 5.10 48.32
C ARG A 275 47.55 4.67 49.64
N LYS A 276 46.29 5.05 49.89
CA LYS A 276 45.55 4.65 51.11
C LYS A 276 45.30 3.14 51.18
N HIS A 277 45.11 2.49 50.04
CA HIS A 277 44.88 1.05 49.97
C HIS A 277 46.18 0.21 49.92
N GLY A 278 47.36 0.84 50.03
CA GLY A 278 48.64 0.14 50.09
C GLY A 278 49.02 -0.62 48.81
N ALA A 279 48.32 -0.36 47.70
CA ALA A 279 48.46 -1.08 46.44
C ALA A 279 49.56 -0.51 45.53
N LEU A 280 50.25 0.55 45.97
CA LEU A 280 51.30 1.20 45.19
C LEU A 280 52.69 0.80 45.70
N PRO A 281 53.54 0.15 44.89
CA PRO A 281 54.89 -0.22 45.30
C PRO A 281 55.75 1.04 45.44
N ASP A 282 56.39 1.22 46.60
CA ASP A 282 57.23 2.39 46.94
C ASP A 282 58.45 2.57 46.00
N GLN A 283 58.76 1.57 45.16
CA GLN A 283 59.94 1.57 44.28
C GLN A 283 59.67 1.07 42.84
N GLY A 284 58.43 1.09 42.36
CA GLY A 284 58.15 1.00 40.92
C GLY A 284 58.41 -0.33 40.20
N ILE A 285 58.71 -1.44 40.89
CA ILE A 285 58.76 -2.78 40.27
C ILE A 285 58.07 -3.79 41.20
N ALA A 286 56.97 -4.38 40.72
CA ALA A 286 56.27 -5.46 41.41
C ALA A 286 57.13 -6.74 41.40
N LYS A 287 57.52 -7.23 42.57
CA LYS A 287 58.01 -8.62 42.72
C LYS A 287 56.80 -9.53 42.83
N ALA A 288 56.23 -9.92 41.70
CA ALA A 288 55.26 -11.00 41.66
C ALA A 288 55.95 -12.34 41.95
N THR A 289 55.27 -13.21 42.69
CA THR A 289 55.83 -14.52 43.07
C THR A 289 55.69 -15.53 41.92
N PRO A 290 56.60 -16.51 41.76
CA PRO A 290 56.59 -17.45 40.63
C PRO A 290 55.29 -18.28 40.49
N GLU A 291 54.49 -18.42 41.55
CA GLU A 291 53.21 -19.13 41.50
C GLU A 291 52.08 -18.31 40.85
N GLU A 292 52.12 -16.98 40.93
CA GLU A 292 51.13 -16.11 40.29
C GLU A 292 51.30 -16.10 38.78
N PHE A 293 52.54 -16.19 38.30
CA PHE A 293 52.84 -16.31 36.87
C PHE A 293 52.34 -17.63 36.26
N LYS A 294 52.44 -18.74 36.98
CA LYS A 294 51.99 -20.05 36.48
C LYS A 294 50.46 -20.13 36.36
N LYS A 295 49.72 -19.56 37.32
CA LYS A 295 48.25 -19.50 37.25
C LYS A 295 47.76 -18.57 36.15
N ALA A 296 48.44 -17.45 35.92
CA ALA A 296 48.10 -16.53 34.84
C ALA A 296 48.34 -17.16 33.45
N ALA A 297 49.44 -17.90 33.28
CA ALA A 297 49.74 -18.58 32.01
C ALA A 297 48.74 -19.70 31.67
N GLN A 298 48.34 -20.52 32.66
CA GLN A 298 47.32 -21.56 32.44
C GLN A 298 45.93 -20.98 32.13
N GLN A 299 45.57 -19.85 32.73
CA GLN A 299 44.31 -19.17 32.43
C GLN A 299 44.32 -18.51 31.05
N GLN A 300 45.48 -18.06 30.57
CA GLN A 300 45.65 -17.53 29.22
C GLN A 300 45.52 -18.64 28.17
N GLU A 301 46.17 -19.79 28.36
CA GLU A 301 46.05 -20.94 27.44
C GLU A 301 44.60 -21.42 27.32
N GLU A 302 43.86 -21.57 28.43
CA GLU A 302 42.43 -21.94 28.39
C GLU A 302 41.51 -20.88 27.76
N GLN A 303 41.93 -19.61 27.75
CA GLN A 303 41.20 -18.52 27.10
C GLN A 303 41.48 -18.49 25.59
N GLU A 304 42.74 -18.67 25.19
CA GLU A 304 43.14 -18.74 23.78
C GLU A 304 42.49 -19.95 23.10
N GLU A 305 42.45 -21.12 23.74
CA GLU A 305 41.76 -22.31 23.18
C GLU A 305 40.26 -22.08 22.95
N LYS A 306 39.58 -21.35 23.85
CA LYS A 306 38.15 -21.02 23.69
C LYS A 306 37.90 -19.97 22.62
N GLU A 307 38.79 -18.99 22.48
CA GLU A 307 38.69 -18.00 21.40
C GLU A 307 38.95 -18.65 20.04
N GLU A 308 39.92 -19.57 19.93
CA GLU A 308 40.15 -20.33 18.69
C GLU A 308 38.97 -21.25 18.32
N GLU A 309 38.32 -21.89 19.30
CA GLU A 309 37.16 -22.76 19.05
C GLU A 309 35.92 -21.96 18.57
N ASP A 310 35.70 -20.76 19.10
CA ASP A 310 34.62 -19.86 18.67
C ASP A 310 34.93 -19.26 17.28
N ASP A 311 36.20 -19.00 16.98
CA ASP A 311 36.67 -18.57 15.65
C ASP A 311 36.52 -19.69 14.61
N GLU A 312 36.79 -20.95 14.94
CA GLU A 312 36.61 -22.06 13.99
C GLU A 312 35.12 -22.32 13.70
N GLN A 313 34.26 -22.26 14.72
CA GLN A 313 32.80 -22.40 14.54
C GLN A 313 32.20 -21.24 13.72
N THR A 314 32.68 -20.02 13.93
CA THR A 314 32.23 -18.85 13.14
C THR A 314 32.71 -18.93 11.69
N LEU A 315 33.93 -19.41 11.44
CA LEU A 315 34.43 -19.68 10.09
C LEU A 315 33.62 -20.78 9.39
N HIS A 316 33.25 -21.87 10.09
CA HIS A 316 32.42 -22.93 9.52
C HIS A 316 31.04 -22.41 9.11
N ARG A 317 30.37 -21.66 10.01
CA ARG A 317 29.07 -21.05 9.74
C ARG A 317 29.13 -20.05 8.58
N ALA A 318 30.21 -19.29 8.46
CA ALA A 318 30.42 -18.36 7.36
C ALA A 318 30.56 -19.08 6.01
N ARG A 319 31.27 -20.22 5.97
CA ARG A 319 31.41 -21.07 4.77
C ARG A 319 30.08 -21.69 4.36
N GLU A 320 29.33 -22.27 5.30
CA GLU A 320 27.99 -22.82 5.04
C GLU A 320 27.02 -21.77 4.50
N TRP A 321 27.13 -20.53 5.00
CA TRP A 321 26.32 -19.42 4.51
C TRP A 321 26.71 -18.97 3.10
N ASP A 322 27.99 -19.10 2.72
CA ASP A 322 28.47 -18.82 1.37
C ASP A 322 27.98 -19.88 0.37
N ASP A 323 28.14 -21.17 0.70
CA ASP A 323 27.64 -22.30 -0.11
C ASP A 323 26.12 -22.22 -0.34
N TRP A 324 25.38 -21.77 0.68
CA TRP A 324 23.94 -21.56 0.55
C TRP A 324 23.60 -20.40 -0.41
N LYS A 325 24.35 -19.28 -0.38
CA LYS A 325 24.13 -18.16 -1.29
C LYS A 325 24.45 -18.52 -2.75
N ASP A 326 25.44 -19.36 -2.98
CA ASP A 326 25.81 -19.83 -4.32
C ASP A 326 24.71 -20.71 -4.94
N THR A 327 24.04 -21.52 -4.12
CA THR A 327 22.90 -22.33 -4.55
C THR A 327 21.58 -21.54 -4.61
N HIS A 328 21.50 -20.37 -3.98
CA HIS A 328 20.31 -19.51 -3.91
C HIS A 328 20.61 -18.07 -4.38
N PRO A 329 20.90 -17.86 -5.67
CA PRO A 329 21.22 -16.55 -6.20
C PRO A 329 20.06 -15.56 -6.02
N ARG A 330 20.41 -14.30 -5.73
CA ARG A 330 19.41 -13.23 -5.57
C ARG A 330 18.53 -13.15 -6.81
N GLY A 331 17.22 -13.28 -6.62
CA GLY A 331 16.24 -13.23 -7.72
C GLY A 331 15.82 -14.59 -8.30
N TYR A 332 16.28 -15.72 -7.74
CA TYR A 332 15.90 -17.06 -8.20
C TYR A 332 14.36 -17.30 -8.25
N GLY A 333 13.59 -16.55 -7.47
CA GLY A 333 12.11 -16.62 -7.46
C GLY A 333 11.36 -15.64 -8.38
N ASN A 334 12.03 -14.66 -9.02
CA ASN A 334 11.36 -13.60 -9.79
C ASN A 334 11.90 -13.48 -11.22
N ARG A 335 11.84 -14.57 -11.99
CA ARG A 335 12.31 -14.61 -13.40
C ARG A 335 11.19 -14.57 -14.45
N GLN A 336 9.93 -14.56 -14.03
CA GLN A 336 8.75 -14.62 -14.90
C GLN A 336 7.95 -13.30 -14.95
N ASN A 337 8.38 -12.26 -14.22
CA ASN A 337 7.77 -10.93 -14.28
C ASN A 337 8.78 -9.95 -14.89
N MET A 338 8.92 -10.01 -16.21
CA MET A 338 9.66 -9.01 -16.99
C MET A 338 8.64 -8.21 -17.78
N GLY A 339 8.21 -7.08 -17.20
CA GLY A 339 7.53 -5.99 -17.91
C GLY A 339 6.08 -6.22 -18.23
#